data_AF-A0A2T4BFR6-F1
#
_entry.id   AF-A0A2T4BFR6-F1
#
_cell.length_a   1.000
_cell.length_b   1.000
_cell.length_c   1.000
_cell.angle_alpha   90.00
_cell.angle_beta   90.00
_cell.angle_gamma   90.00
#
_symmetry.space_group_name_H-M   'P 1'
#
loop_
_entity.id
_entity.type
_entity.pdbx_description
1 polymer ?
#
loop_
_entity_poly.entity_id
_entity_poly.type
_entity_poly.pdbx_seq_one_letter_code
_entity_poly.pdbx_strand_id
1 'polypeptide(L)'
;MDFSTRQYEEIPPPSVSCDVVEPAEVYKWLEQHKAAGEDAQKDFQLVDVRLNEWEGGTIATSINLPAQSFYQAREMVYTLAKQAGVKKVVFYCGSCGTRGPKCAGWFQDYLDSVGEAEMKALILKGGFKGWQKTYNGQLVEACDPDAWRSPST
;
A
#
# COMPACT_ATOMS: atom_id res chain seq x y z
N MET A 1 -6.24 25.14 1.19
CA MET A 1 -5.25 24.08 0.90
C MET A 1 -4.17 24.20 1.95
N ASP A 2 -3.91 23.14 2.72
CA ASP A 2 -2.82 23.15 3.69
C ASP A 2 -1.45 23.09 2.98
N PHE A 3 -0.38 23.40 3.73
CA PHE A 3 0.99 23.47 3.22
C PHE A 3 1.53 22.10 2.72
N SER A 4 1.12 20.99 3.32
CA SER A 4 1.53 19.63 2.95
C SER A 4 0.93 19.21 1.61
N THR A 5 -0.30 19.61 1.32
CA THR A 5 -0.97 19.30 0.06
C THR A 5 -0.30 19.99 -1.14
N ARG A 6 0.17 21.25 -0.97
CA ARG A 6 0.91 21.97 -2.04
C ARG A 6 2.23 21.28 -2.40
N GLN A 7 2.99 20.89 -1.39
CA GLN A 7 4.27 20.22 -1.63
C GLN A 7 4.09 18.90 -2.39
N TYR A 8 3.05 18.12 -2.10
CA TYR A 8 2.78 16.87 -2.80
C TYR A 8 2.53 17.03 -4.31
N GLU A 9 1.81 18.08 -4.70
CA GLU A 9 1.49 18.37 -6.10
C GLU A 9 2.71 18.88 -6.87
N GLU A 10 3.63 19.56 -6.19
CA GLU A 10 4.88 20.08 -6.76
C GLU A 10 5.97 19.00 -6.95
N ILE A 11 5.88 17.88 -6.22
CA ILE A 11 6.82 16.78 -6.42
C ILE A 11 6.59 16.16 -7.81
N PRO A 12 7.67 16.04 -8.62
CA PRO A 12 7.57 15.53 -9.98
C PRO A 12 6.91 14.14 -10.03
N PRO A 13 6.23 13.80 -11.13
CA PRO A 13 5.76 12.44 -11.33
C PRO A 13 6.95 11.47 -11.33
N PRO A 14 6.72 10.20 -10.95
CA PRO A 14 7.78 9.20 -11.05
C PRO A 14 8.20 8.99 -12.51
N SER A 15 9.45 8.57 -12.69
CA SER A 15 10.00 8.31 -14.03
C SER A 15 9.60 6.95 -14.61
N VAL A 16 9.15 6.05 -13.73
CA VAL A 16 8.78 4.67 -14.07
C VAL A 16 7.33 4.34 -13.76
N SER A 17 6.79 3.36 -14.50
CA SER A 17 5.55 2.67 -14.15
C SER A 17 5.84 1.33 -13.48
N CYS A 18 5.06 0.97 -12.47
CA CYS A 18 5.23 -0.29 -11.75
C CYS A 18 4.24 -1.36 -12.23
N ASP A 19 4.63 -2.63 -12.04
CA ASP A 19 3.76 -3.77 -12.28
C ASP A 19 2.51 -3.73 -11.38
N VAL A 20 1.41 -4.25 -11.92
CA VAL A 20 0.15 -4.42 -11.19
C VAL A 20 0.03 -5.85 -10.68
N VAL A 21 -0.31 -6.01 -9.40
CA VAL A 21 -0.62 -7.30 -8.79
C VAL A 21 -2.13 -7.47 -8.61
N GLU A 22 -2.62 -8.67 -8.91
CA GLU A 22 -4.04 -9.01 -8.75
C GLU A 22 -4.39 -9.23 -7.26
N PRO A 23 -5.60 -8.84 -6.81
CA PRO A 23 -6.00 -9.00 -5.41
C PRO A 23 -5.96 -10.46 -4.93
N ALA A 24 -6.24 -11.41 -5.82
CA ALA A 24 -6.21 -12.84 -5.52
C ALA A 24 -4.82 -13.36 -5.14
N GLU A 25 -3.77 -12.78 -5.72
CA GLU A 25 -2.39 -13.15 -5.40
C GLU A 25 -2.00 -12.64 -4.02
N VAL A 26 -2.32 -11.37 -3.73
CA VAL A 26 -2.10 -10.77 -2.41
C VAL A 26 -2.91 -11.48 -1.32
N TYR A 27 -4.15 -11.86 -1.62
CA TYR A 27 -4.99 -12.65 -0.72
C TYR A 27 -4.33 -13.97 -0.32
N LYS A 28 -3.77 -14.68 -1.31
CA LYS A 28 -3.03 -15.92 -1.05
C LYS A 28 -1.81 -15.69 -0.16
N TRP A 29 -1.05 -14.62 -0.39
CA TRP A 29 0.12 -14.30 0.44
C TRP A 29 -0.28 -14.01 1.90
N LEU A 30 -1.38 -13.28 2.11
CA LEU A 30 -1.89 -12.96 3.44
C LEU A 30 -2.39 -14.21 4.18
N GLU A 31 -3.12 -15.10 3.51
CA GLU A 31 -3.56 -16.37 4.11
C GLU A 31 -2.37 -17.27 4.47
N GLN A 32 -1.35 -17.33 3.61
CA GLN A 32 -0.13 -18.08 3.88
C GLN A 32 0.62 -17.53 5.11
N HIS A 33 0.73 -16.21 5.20
CA HIS A 33 1.36 -15.56 6.36
C HIS A 33 0.55 -15.79 7.64
N LYS A 34 -0.78 -15.62 7.58
CA LYS A 34 -1.68 -15.89 8.71
C LYS A 34 -1.58 -17.34 9.20
N ALA A 35 -1.47 -18.30 8.28
CA ALA A 35 -1.30 -19.71 8.62
C ALA A 35 0.09 -20.02 9.24
N ALA A 36 1.12 -19.26 8.84
CA ALA A 36 2.47 -19.39 9.38
C ALA A 36 2.66 -18.72 10.75
N GLY A 37 1.77 -17.80 11.13
CA GLY A 37 1.79 -17.07 12.39
C GLY A 37 2.33 -15.64 12.26
N GLU A 38 2.05 -14.80 13.26
CA GLU A 38 2.36 -13.36 13.22
C GLU A 38 3.87 -13.06 13.12
N ASP A 39 4.70 -13.90 13.74
CA ASP A 39 6.17 -13.77 13.71
C ASP A 39 6.81 -14.37 12.46
N ALA A 40 6.02 -14.94 11.53
CA ALA A 40 6.55 -15.54 10.33
C ALA A 40 7.15 -14.48 9.40
N GLN A 41 8.39 -14.71 8.95
CA GLN A 41 9.02 -13.85 7.98
C GLN A 41 8.21 -13.81 6.68
N LYS A 42 7.87 -12.60 6.22
CA LYS A 42 7.18 -12.36 4.94
C LYS A 42 8.11 -11.63 3.97
N ASP A 43 8.01 -11.98 2.70
CA ASP A 43 8.78 -11.35 1.62
C ASP A 43 8.02 -10.20 0.92
N PHE A 44 6.91 -9.76 1.51
CA PHE A 44 6.05 -8.70 0.99
C PHE A 44 5.60 -7.72 2.07
N GLN A 45 5.34 -6.47 1.69
CA GLN A 45 4.75 -5.45 2.57
C GLN A 45 3.70 -4.66 1.81
N LEU A 46 2.52 -4.48 2.41
CA LEU A 46 1.47 -3.62 1.89
C LEU A 46 1.63 -2.19 2.44
N VAL A 47 1.50 -1.19 1.57
CA VAL A 47 1.57 0.23 1.92
C VAL A 47 0.27 0.91 1.49
N ASP A 48 -0.54 1.28 2.46
CA ASP A 48 -1.74 2.08 2.26
C ASP A 48 -1.37 3.57 2.21
N VAL A 49 -1.56 4.21 1.05
CA VAL A 49 -1.26 5.64 0.87
C VAL A 49 -2.49 6.55 0.96
N ARG A 50 -3.60 6.04 1.50
CA ARG A 50 -4.77 6.87 1.87
C ARG A 50 -4.44 7.75 3.08
N LEU A 51 -5.12 8.91 3.13
CA LEU A 51 -5.05 9.84 4.26
C LEU A 51 -6.24 9.62 5.20
N ASN A 52 -7.38 10.29 4.95
CA ASN A 52 -8.56 10.22 5.82
C ASN A 52 -9.60 9.18 5.36
N GLU A 53 -9.39 8.52 4.23
CA GLU A 53 -10.33 7.54 3.65
C GLU A 53 -10.11 6.12 4.18
N TRP A 54 -9.74 5.99 5.46
CA TRP A 54 -9.51 4.70 6.14
C TRP A 54 -10.76 4.22 6.89
N GLU A 55 -11.88 4.95 6.81
CA GLU A 55 -13.19 4.52 7.30
C GLU A 55 -13.47 3.11 6.75
N GLY A 56 -13.40 2.14 7.66
CA GLY A 56 -13.55 0.72 7.38
C GLY A 56 -12.29 -0.12 7.24
N GLY A 57 -11.15 0.40 7.67
CA GLY A 57 -9.93 -0.35 7.93
C GLY A 57 -8.93 -0.39 6.77
N THR A 58 -7.87 -1.14 6.99
CA THR A 58 -6.76 -1.38 6.06
C THR A 58 -6.65 -2.86 5.76
N ILE A 59 -6.16 -3.23 4.57
CA ILE A 59 -5.86 -4.64 4.30
C ILE A 59 -4.84 -5.13 5.34
N ALA A 60 -5.04 -6.34 5.85
CA ALA A 60 -4.25 -6.90 6.94
C ALA A 60 -2.75 -6.75 6.70
N THR A 61 -2.00 -6.46 7.77
CA THR A 61 -0.54 -6.28 7.78
C THR A 61 -0.01 -5.05 7.01
N SER A 62 -0.90 -4.15 6.57
CA SER A 62 -0.50 -2.91 5.90
C SER A 62 0.14 -1.92 6.87
N ILE A 63 1.09 -1.14 6.38
CA ILE A 63 1.47 0.13 7.01
C ILE A 63 0.74 1.27 6.30
N ASN A 64 0.25 2.26 7.06
CA ASN A 64 -0.36 3.45 6.47
C ASN A 64 0.66 4.59 6.39
N LEU A 65 0.97 5.02 5.16
CA LEU A 65 1.87 6.13 4.86
C LEU A 65 1.23 7.01 3.79
N PRO A 66 0.49 8.07 4.18
CA PRO A 66 -0.25 8.90 3.24
C PRO A 66 0.63 9.43 2.09
N ALA A 67 0.05 9.49 0.89
CA ALA A 67 0.76 9.89 -0.32
C ALA A 67 1.47 11.25 -0.20
N GLN A 68 0.91 12.16 0.59
CA GLN A 68 1.41 13.53 0.79
C GLN A 68 2.78 13.58 1.47
N SER A 69 3.11 12.58 2.29
CA SER A 69 4.39 12.46 3.01
C SER A 69 5.26 11.30 2.51
N PHE A 70 4.73 10.46 1.62
CA PHE A 70 5.41 9.23 1.22
C PHE A 70 6.74 9.48 0.51
N TYR A 71 6.80 10.51 -0.34
CA TYR A 71 8.02 10.80 -1.10
C TYR A 71 9.22 10.96 -0.16
N GLN A 72 9.10 11.77 0.89
CA GLN A 72 10.16 11.99 1.86
C GLN A 72 10.46 10.75 2.71
N ALA A 73 9.47 9.88 2.92
CA ALA A 73 9.61 8.65 3.71
C ALA A 73 10.23 7.47 2.94
N ARG A 74 10.39 7.55 1.60
CA ARG A 74 10.76 6.41 0.75
C ARG A 74 12.06 5.71 1.15
N GLU A 75 13.07 6.46 1.57
CA GLU A 75 14.35 5.91 2.05
C GLU A 75 14.20 5.09 3.34
N MET A 76 13.41 5.60 4.28
CA MET A 76 13.11 4.88 5.52
C MET A 76 12.33 3.59 5.23
N VAL A 77 11.34 3.66 4.33
CA VAL A 77 10.56 2.48 3.91
C VAL A 77 11.47 1.42 3.28
N TYR A 78 12.38 1.83 2.40
CA TYR A 78 13.36 0.92 1.82
C TYR A 78 14.24 0.26 2.89
N THR A 79 14.81 1.06 3.78
CA THR A 79 15.71 0.57 4.84
C THR A 79 15.02 -0.48 5.70
N LEU A 80 13.79 -0.21 6.14
CA LEU A 80 13.01 -1.14 6.95
C LEU A 80 12.62 -2.39 6.17
N ALA A 81 12.18 -2.24 4.93
CA ALA A 81 11.82 -3.36 4.06
C ALA A 81 13.03 -4.27 3.80
N LYS A 82 14.21 -3.69 3.55
CA LYS A 82 15.44 -4.45 3.32
C LYS A 82 15.86 -5.22 4.56
N GLN A 83 15.82 -4.60 5.74
CA GLN A 83 16.12 -5.26 7.02
C GLN A 83 15.15 -6.41 7.34
N ALA A 84 13.88 -6.28 6.95
CA ALA A 84 12.87 -7.32 7.11
C ALA A 84 12.99 -8.46 6.07
N GLY A 85 13.85 -8.32 5.06
CA GLY A 85 13.95 -9.27 3.95
C GLY A 85 12.77 -9.21 2.97
N VAL A 86 12.07 -8.09 2.92
CA VAL A 86 10.96 -7.85 1.99
C VAL A 86 11.50 -7.68 0.57
N LYS A 87 10.84 -8.34 -0.39
CA LYS A 87 11.15 -8.28 -1.83
C LYS A 87 10.05 -7.60 -2.63
N LYS A 88 8.83 -7.52 -2.11
CA LYS A 88 7.68 -6.94 -2.81
C LYS A 88 7.02 -5.87 -1.94
N VAL A 89 7.04 -4.61 -2.38
CA VAL A 89 6.32 -3.54 -1.68
C VAL A 89 5.10 -3.15 -2.51
N VAL A 90 3.92 -3.49 -2.00
CA VAL A 90 2.64 -3.34 -2.71
C VAL A 90 1.94 -2.09 -2.23
N PHE A 91 1.80 -1.11 -3.11
CA PHE A 91 1.11 0.14 -2.86
C PHE A 91 -0.36 0.04 -3.22
N TYR A 92 -1.20 0.63 -2.37
CA TYR A 92 -2.60 0.85 -2.71
C TYR A 92 -3.15 2.15 -2.16
N CYS A 93 -4.18 2.66 -2.82
CA CYS A 93 -5.03 3.72 -2.28
C CYS A 93 -6.50 3.30 -2.39
N GLY A 94 -7.45 4.24 -2.42
CA GLY A 94 -8.87 3.91 -2.55
C GLY A 94 -9.19 3.07 -3.78
N SER A 95 -8.82 3.53 -4.98
CA SER A 95 -9.05 2.83 -6.25
C SER A 95 -7.78 2.57 -7.08
N CYS A 96 -6.62 3.05 -6.60
CA CYS A 96 -5.34 3.02 -7.32
C CYS A 96 -5.33 3.74 -8.68
N GLY A 97 -6.18 4.76 -8.88
CA GLY A 97 -6.17 5.57 -10.11
C GLY A 97 -5.11 6.67 -10.16
N THR A 98 -4.60 7.13 -9.01
CA THR A 98 -3.67 8.28 -8.94
C THR A 98 -2.57 8.07 -7.89
N ARG A 99 -2.91 8.17 -6.60
CA ARG A 99 -1.96 8.15 -5.46
C ARG A 99 -1.13 6.85 -5.38
N GLY A 100 -1.79 5.70 -5.52
CA GLY A 100 -1.12 4.38 -5.47
C GLY A 100 -0.02 4.25 -6.53
N PRO A 101 -0.34 4.41 -7.83
CA PRO A 101 0.66 4.42 -8.89
C PRO A 101 1.78 5.46 -8.70
N LYS A 102 1.43 6.69 -8.27
CA LYS A 102 2.43 7.74 -8.02
C LYS A 102 3.45 7.32 -6.94
N CYS A 103 2.97 6.80 -5.82
CA CYS A 103 3.83 6.36 -4.71
C CYS A 103 4.66 5.12 -5.07
N ALA A 104 4.06 4.16 -5.78
CA ALA A 104 4.79 2.98 -6.27
C ALA A 104 5.96 3.40 -7.18
N GLY A 105 5.69 4.27 -8.15
CA GLY A 105 6.73 4.77 -9.05
C GLY A 105 7.82 5.53 -8.31
N TRP A 106 7.47 6.39 -7.35
CA TRP A 106 8.47 7.11 -6.54
C TRP A 106 9.35 6.19 -5.71
N PHE A 107 8.78 5.09 -5.22
CA PHE A 107 9.55 4.09 -4.51
C PHE A 107 10.47 3.35 -5.47
N GLN A 108 9.98 2.94 -6.65
CA GLN A 108 10.80 2.27 -7.65
C GLN A 108 11.94 3.16 -8.17
N ASP A 109 11.68 4.44 -8.46
CA ASP A 109 12.74 5.41 -8.81
C ASP A 109 13.84 5.45 -7.74
N TYR A 110 13.45 5.38 -6.47
CA TYR A 110 14.42 5.34 -5.37
C TYR A 110 15.20 4.03 -5.34
N LEU A 111 14.53 2.87 -5.49
CA LEU A 111 15.19 1.56 -5.59
C LEU A 111 16.22 1.55 -6.72
N ASP A 112 15.85 2.05 -7.89
CA ASP A 112 16.72 2.16 -9.06
C ASP A 112 17.92 3.09 -8.76
N SER A 113 17.68 4.22 -8.09
CA SER A 113 18.74 5.19 -7.74
C SER A 113 19.79 4.65 -6.78
N VAL A 114 19.43 3.70 -5.91
CA VAL A 114 20.34 3.04 -4.96
C VAL A 114 20.87 1.70 -5.48
N GLY A 115 20.49 1.29 -6.70
CA GLY A 115 20.92 0.04 -7.32
C GLY A 115 20.33 -1.21 -6.67
N GLU A 116 19.15 -1.11 -6.05
CA GLU A 116 18.43 -2.26 -5.50
C GLU A 116 17.81 -3.08 -6.64
N ALA A 117 18.08 -4.39 -6.66
CA ALA A 117 17.68 -5.30 -7.74
C ALA A 117 16.75 -6.43 -7.30
N GLU A 118 16.66 -6.72 -5.99
CA GLU A 118 15.85 -7.81 -5.45
C GLU A 118 14.46 -7.35 -5.03
N MET A 119 14.32 -6.08 -4.66
CA MET A 119 13.07 -5.48 -4.23
C MET A 119 12.37 -4.79 -5.40
N LYS A 120 11.04 -4.89 -5.46
CA LYS A 120 10.23 -4.14 -6.43
C LYS A 120 9.00 -3.51 -5.83
N ALA A 121 8.61 -2.37 -6.39
CA ALA A 121 7.33 -1.73 -6.12
C ALA A 121 6.23 -2.34 -7.00
N LEU A 122 5.05 -2.57 -6.42
CA LEU A 122 3.87 -3.10 -7.09
C LEU A 122 2.65 -2.25 -6.79
N ILE A 123 1.65 -2.29 -7.67
CA ILE A 123 0.36 -1.61 -7.49
C ILE A 123 -0.73 -2.66 -7.28
N LEU A 124 -1.49 -2.58 -6.19
CA LEU A 124 -2.66 -3.43 -6.01
C LEU A 124 -3.78 -2.99 -6.95
N LYS A 125 -4.19 -3.88 -7.85
CA LYS A 125 -5.29 -3.59 -8.79
C LYS A 125 -6.59 -3.27 -8.07
N GLY A 126 -7.23 -2.18 -8.46
CA GLY A 126 -8.52 -1.75 -7.90
C GLY A 126 -8.45 -1.16 -6.49
N GLY A 127 -7.28 -1.17 -5.84
CA GLY A 127 -7.07 -0.63 -4.50
C GLY A 127 -7.99 -1.22 -3.45
N PHE A 128 -8.19 -0.48 -2.35
CA PHE A 128 -9.03 -0.92 -1.25
C PHE A 128 -10.50 -1.13 -1.66
N LYS A 129 -11.06 -0.27 -2.51
CA LYS A 129 -12.45 -0.43 -3.02
C LYS A 129 -12.62 -1.73 -3.80
N GLY A 130 -11.63 -2.08 -4.62
CA GLY A 130 -11.60 -3.35 -5.34
C GLY A 130 -11.49 -4.55 -4.40
N TRP A 131 -10.65 -4.44 -3.36
CA TRP A 131 -10.52 -5.44 -2.30
C TRP A 131 -11.87 -5.70 -1.61
N GLN A 132 -12.53 -4.64 -1.16
CA GLN A 132 -13.82 -4.74 -0.47
C GLN A 132 -14.91 -5.35 -1.34
N LYS A 133 -15.01 -4.92 -2.60
CA LYS A 133 -15.96 -5.50 -3.54
C LYS A 133 -15.74 -7.01 -3.76
N THR A 134 -14.48 -7.44 -3.74
CA THR A 134 -14.11 -8.83 -4.05
C THR A 134 -14.22 -9.75 -2.81
N TYR A 135 -13.80 -9.26 -1.65
CA TYR A 135 -13.63 -10.08 -0.44
C TYR A 135 -14.54 -9.69 0.72
N ASN A 136 -15.41 -8.69 0.55
CA ASN A 136 -16.40 -8.27 1.54
C ASN A 136 -15.83 -8.05 2.95
N GLY A 137 -14.68 -7.38 3.04
CA GLY A 137 -14.03 -7.05 4.32
C GLY A 137 -13.18 -8.17 4.92
N GLN A 138 -12.98 -9.30 4.24
CA GLN A 138 -12.01 -10.31 4.70
C GLN A 138 -10.58 -9.75 4.67
N LEU A 139 -9.79 -10.17 5.67
CA LEU A 139 -8.40 -9.75 5.86
C LEU A 139 -8.27 -8.21 5.89
N VAL A 140 -9.15 -7.57 6.65
CA VAL A 140 -9.11 -6.13 6.95
C VAL A 140 -8.92 -5.95 8.45
N GLU A 141 -7.98 -5.09 8.82
CA GLU A 141 -7.64 -4.70 10.19
C GLU A 141 -8.05 -3.23 10.43
N ALA A 142 -8.07 -2.81 11.70
CA ALA A 142 -8.42 -1.43 12.10
C ALA A 142 -9.78 -0.95 11.54
N CYS A 143 -10.70 -1.89 11.29
CA CYS A 143 -12.06 -1.59 10.84
C CYS A 143 -12.89 -1.07 12.01
N ASP A 144 -13.46 0.13 11.89
CA ASP A 144 -14.62 0.51 12.67
C ASP A 144 -15.84 -0.26 12.14
N PRO A 145 -16.42 -1.21 12.91
CA PRO A 145 -17.54 -2.04 12.45
C PRO A 145 -18.77 -1.22 12.06
N ASP A 146 -18.93 0.00 12.61
CA ASP A 146 -20.09 0.86 12.35
C ASP A 146 -19.97 1.64 11.02
N ALA A 147 -18.80 1.71 10.39
CA ALA A 147 -18.58 2.42 9.13
C ALA A 147 -19.30 1.78 7.91
N TRP A 148 -19.75 0.53 8.03
CA TRP A 148 -20.37 -0.26 6.95
C TRP A 148 -21.83 -0.61 7.20
N ARG A 149 -22.40 -0.23 8.34
CA ARG A 149 -23.84 -0.38 8.55
C ARG A 149 -24.54 0.54 7.55
N SER A 150 -25.37 -0.05 6.69
CA SER A 150 -26.34 0.73 5.94
C SER A 150 -27.16 1.55 6.94
N PRO A 151 -27.47 2.83 6.66
CA PRO A 151 -28.31 3.60 7.57
C PRO A 151 -29.60 2.81 7.81
N SER A 152 -29.91 2.56 9.08
CA SER A 152 -31.18 1.97 9.47
C SER A 152 -32.29 2.84 8.91
N THR A 153 -33.10 2.27 8.01
CA THR A 153 -34.32 2.86 7.44
C THR A 153 -35.27 3.38 8.50
#